data_AF-A0A2T1E2Z1-F1
#
_entry.id   AF-A0A2T1E2Z1-F1
#
_cell.length_a   1.000
_cell.length_b   1.000
_cell.length_c   1.000
_cell.angle_alpha   90.00
_cell.angle_beta   90.00
_cell.angle_gamma   90.00
#
_symmetry.space_group_name_H-M   'P 1'
#
loop_
_entity.id
_entity.type
_entity.pdbx_description
1 polymer ?
#
loop_
_entity_poly.entity_id
_entity_poly.type
_entity_poly.pdbx_seq_one_letter_code
_entity_poly.pdbx_strand_id
1 'polypeptide(L)'
;MARSIAKTWQITFEELLHQENYAESLKQLVGLSNWTKGMTAAVVATCQLLGWQASAKGHPLANRSIASSEFLALDVMAFANNAQWQFPIAVIELENNHERIAYSLWKVLCIRVPLRIVFCYCRSPSDRIYAIENLGNSVIKPMSIADRIAISGETLVVVGSKNELAIFPTGFFKWWELDTNTGTFQIF
;
A
#
# COMPACT_ATOMS: atom_id res chain seq x y z
N MET A 1 23.92 7.47 -2.91
CA MET A 1 22.78 6.82 -2.23
C MET A 1 21.68 6.65 -3.25
N ALA A 2 21.20 5.44 -3.49
CA ALA A 2 20.01 5.25 -4.32
C ALA A 2 18.82 5.94 -3.62
N ARG A 3 18.01 6.68 -4.39
CA ARG A 3 16.81 7.35 -3.87
C ARG A 3 15.78 6.27 -3.49
N SER A 4 15.30 6.29 -2.24
CA SER A 4 14.23 5.39 -1.78
C SER A 4 12.97 5.55 -2.65
N ILE A 5 12.48 4.45 -3.21
CA ILE A 5 11.27 4.44 -4.03
C ILE A 5 10.04 4.61 -3.14
N ALA A 6 10.06 3.99 -1.96
CA ALA A 6 9.08 4.15 -0.89
C ALA A 6 8.93 5.61 -0.47
N LYS A 7 10.04 6.33 -0.24
CA LYS A 7 9.98 7.73 0.21
C LYS A 7 9.45 8.66 -0.86
N THR A 8 9.89 8.43 -2.11
CA THR A 8 9.37 9.19 -3.25
C THR A 8 7.88 8.95 -3.44
N TRP A 9 7.43 7.71 -3.30
CA TRP A 9 6.02 7.36 -3.38
C TRP A 9 5.18 7.97 -2.24
N GLN A 10 5.67 7.87 -0.99
CA GLN A 10 5.01 8.45 0.17
C GLN A 10 4.79 9.96 0.01
N ILE A 11 5.85 10.70 -0.37
CA ILE A 11 5.77 12.16 -0.55
C ILE A 11 4.72 12.51 -1.60
N THR A 12 4.77 11.89 -2.78
CA THR A 12 3.79 12.14 -3.85
C THR A 12 2.36 11.76 -3.44
N PHE A 13 2.20 10.68 -2.66
CA PHE A 13 0.91 10.28 -2.11
C PHE A 13 0.37 11.32 -1.12
N GLU A 14 1.19 11.76 -0.17
CA GLU A 14 0.80 12.76 0.81
C GLU A 14 0.51 14.11 0.13
N GLU A 15 1.32 14.57 -0.82
CA GLU A 15 1.08 15.78 -1.60
C GLU A 15 -0.26 15.72 -2.36
N LEU A 16 -0.58 14.58 -2.99
CA LEU A 16 -1.87 14.38 -3.65
C LEU A 16 -3.02 14.49 -2.66
N LEU A 17 -2.92 13.85 -1.49
CA LEU A 17 -3.97 13.90 -0.48
C LEU A 17 -4.18 15.30 0.10
N HIS A 18 -3.15 16.14 0.17
CA HIS A 18 -3.26 17.51 0.66
C HIS A 18 -3.82 18.50 -0.36
N GLN A 19 -4.07 18.08 -1.61
CA GLN A 19 -4.82 18.91 -2.56
C GLN A 19 -6.27 19.03 -2.06
N GLU A 20 -6.74 20.26 -1.82
CA GLU A 20 -8.03 20.56 -1.16
C GLU A 20 -9.20 19.75 -1.74
N ASN A 21 -9.32 19.72 -3.07
CA ASN A 21 -10.39 18.99 -3.76
C ASN A 21 -10.32 17.47 -3.53
N TYR A 22 -9.13 16.89 -3.40
CA TYR A 22 -8.95 15.44 -3.29
C TYR A 22 -9.29 14.95 -1.88
N ALA A 23 -8.81 15.66 -0.85
CA ALA A 23 -9.07 15.31 0.54
C ALA A 23 -10.55 15.44 0.90
N GLU A 24 -11.19 16.53 0.48
CA GLU A 24 -12.62 16.76 0.73
C GLU A 24 -13.48 15.71 0.05
N SER A 25 -13.18 15.37 -1.21
CA SER A 25 -13.89 14.33 -1.96
C SER A 25 -13.83 12.98 -1.25
N LEU A 26 -12.67 12.60 -0.69
CA LEU A 26 -12.52 11.36 0.07
C LEU A 26 -13.27 11.38 1.41
N LYS A 27 -13.26 12.52 2.13
CA LYS A 27 -14.01 12.67 3.41
C LYS A 27 -15.51 12.52 3.24
N GLN A 28 -16.05 12.93 2.10
CA GLN A 28 -17.49 12.86 1.81
C GLN A 28 -17.96 11.43 1.46
N LEU A 29 -17.04 10.48 1.26
CA LEU A 29 -17.39 9.10 0.93
C LEU A 29 -17.97 8.37 2.14
N VAL A 30 -19.27 8.05 2.06
CA VAL A 30 -19.95 7.25 3.06
C VAL A 30 -19.77 5.76 2.76
N GLY A 31 -19.31 5.00 3.77
CA GLY A 31 -19.21 3.55 3.73
C GLY A 31 -17.86 3.02 3.24
N LEU A 32 -17.45 1.87 3.78
CA LEU A 32 -16.13 1.27 3.54
C LEU A 32 -15.87 0.95 2.05
N SER A 33 -16.90 0.55 1.30
CA SER A 33 -16.76 0.25 -0.13
C SER A 33 -16.37 1.48 -0.94
N ASN A 34 -17.07 2.60 -0.72
CA ASN A 34 -16.78 3.86 -1.40
C ASN A 34 -15.42 4.41 -0.97
N TRP A 35 -15.12 4.37 0.33
CA TRP A 35 -13.80 4.74 0.85
C TRP A 35 -12.67 3.95 0.18
N THR A 36 -12.82 2.61 0.09
CA THR A 36 -11.83 1.75 -0.57
C THR A 36 -11.65 2.14 -2.02
N LYS A 37 -12.76 2.34 -2.76
CA LYS A 37 -12.71 2.78 -4.15
C LYS A 37 -11.98 4.12 -4.32
N GLY A 38 -12.26 5.10 -3.46
CA GLY A 38 -11.59 6.39 -3.45
C GLY A 38 -10.09 6.27 -3.16
N MET A 39 -9.74 5.46 -2.16
CA MET A 39 -8.34 5.19 -1.81
C MET A 39 -7.60 4.43 -2.91
N THR A 40 -8.22 3.46 -3.57
CA THR A 40 -7.66 2.79 -4.75
C THR A 40 -7.39 3.81 -5.87
N ALA A 41 -8.33 4.73 -6.13
CA ALA A 41 -8.13 5.80 -7.11
C ALA A 41 -6.96 6.73 -6.72
N ALA A 42 -6.81 7.04 -5.43
CA ALA A 42 -5.67 7.82 -4.91
C ALA A 42 -4.33 7.12 -5.18
N VAL A 43 -4.25 5.84 -4.85
CA VAL A 43 -3.05 5.01 -5.08
C VAL A 43 -2.70 4.94 -6.57
N VAL A 44 -3.70 4.74 -7.44
CA VAL A 44 -3.51 4.75 -8.90
C VAL A 44 -3.01 6.11 -9.39
N ALA A 45 -3.62 7.21 -8.93
CA ALA A 45 -3.23 8.56 -9.29
C ALA A 45 -1.79 8.88 -8.84
N THR A 46 -1.39 8.47 -7.63
CA THR A 46 0.00 8.60 -7.17
C THR A 46 0.98 7.86 -8.07
N CYS A 47 0.65 6.62 -8.48
CA CYS A 47 1.49 5.89 -9.43
C CYS A 47 1.62 6.65 -10.76
N GLN A 48 0.53 7.22 -11.28
CA GLN A 48 0.53 8.00 -12.51
C GLN A 48 1.37 9.29 -12.41
N LEU A 49 1.32 9.99 -11.26
CA LEU A 49 2.14 11.17 -11.00
C LEU A 49 3.65 10.85 -11.02
N LEU A 50 4.03 9.63 -10.67
CA LEU A 50 5.41 9.13 -10.77
C LEU A 50 5.77 8.62 -12.17
N GLY A 51 4.86 8.76 -13.15
CA GLY A 51 5.02 8.24 -14.51
C GLY A 51 4.80 6.73 -14.62
N TRP A 52 4.27 6.07 -13.60
CA TRP A 52 3.98 4.65 -13.62
C TRP A 52 2.57 4.38 -14.14
N GLN A 53 2.34 3.13 -14.52
CA GLN A 53 1.05 2.63 -14.95
C GLN A 53 0.53 1.67 -13.92
N ALA A 54 -0.60 2.00 -13.30
CA ALA A 54 -1.22 1.15 -12.30
C ALA A 54 -2.50 0.52 -12.84
N SER A 55 -2.61 -0.80 -12.67
CA SER A 55 -3.84 -1.57 -12.86
C SER A 55 -4.50 -1.74 -11.51
N ALA A 56 -5.79 -1.46 -11.43
CA ALA A 56 -6.62 -1.71 -10.26
C ALA A 56 -8.09 -1.92 -10.66
N LYS A 57 -8.93 -2.38 -9.73
CA LYS A 57 -10.38 -2.45 -9.94
C LYS A 57 -10.96 -1.08 -10.32
N GLY A 58 -11.57 -1.00 -11.51
CA GLY A 58 -12.09 0.26 -12.07
C GLY A 58 -11.05 1.11 -12.80
N HIS A 59 -9.80 0.67 -12.85
CA HIS A 59 -8.68 1.30 -13.54
C HIS A 59 -7.90 0.27 -14.38
N PRO A 60 -8.51 -0.31 -15.44
CA PRO A 60 -7.82 -1.29 -16.28
C PRO A 60 -6.74 -0.62 -17.14
N LEU A 61 -5.61 -1.30 -17.34
CA LEU A 61 -4.58 -0.86 -18.29
C LEU A 61 -4.93 -1.35 -19.70
N ALA A 62 -5.43 -0.44 -20.55
CA ALA A 62 -5.87 -0.75 -21.92
C ALA A 62 -4.73 -1.20 -22.85
N ASN A 63 -3.49 -0.74 -22.62
CA ASN A 63 -2.34 -0.95 -23.52
C ASN A 63 -1.50 -2.19 -23.15
N ARG A 64 -2.07 -3.17 -22.44
CA ARG A 64 -1.41 -4.43 -22.06
C ARG A 64 -1.96 -5.58 -22.90
N SER A 65 -1.14 -6.64 -23.07
CA SER A 65 -1.54 -7.87 -23.79
C SER A 65 -2.82 -8.51 -23.24
N ILE A 66 -3.15 -8.23 -21.98
CA ILE A 66 -4.44 -8.53 -21.35
C ILE A 66 -4.89 -7.26 -20.62
N ALA A 67 -6.05 -6.74 -21.00
CA ALA A 67 -6.72 -5.69 -20.24
C ALA A 67 -7.35 -6.31 -18.98
N SER A 68 -6.56 -6.43 -17.92
CA SER A 68 -7.06 -6.83 -16.60
C SER A 68 -7.17 -5.62 -15.67
N SER A 69 -8.10 -5.68 -14.73
CA SER A 69 -8.17 -4.76 -13.60
C SER A 69 -7.39 -5.27 -12.39
N GLU A 70 -7.14 -6.58 -12.30
CA GLU A 70 -6.46 -7.22 -11.17
C GLU A 70 -5.47 -8.28 -11.70
N PHE A 71 -4.22 -8.21 -11.25
CA PHE A 71 -3.21 -9.23 -11.53
C PHE A 71 -2.93 -9.99 -10.25
N LEU A 72 -2.97 -11.34 -10.31
CA LEU A 72 -2.74 -12.20 -9.15
C LEU A 72 -3.65 -11.90 -7.94
N ALA A 73 -4.86 -11.38 -8.19
CA ALA A 73 -5.77 -10.89 -7.16
C ALA A 73 -5.13 -9.86 -6.19
N LEU A 74 -4.21 -9.04 -6.71
CA LEU A 74 -3.68 -7.87 -6.02
C LEU A 74 -4.56 -6.66 -6.33
N ASP A 75 -4.81 -5.82 -5.32
CA ASP A 75 -5.69 -4.66 -5.47
C ASP A 75 -5.11 -3.64 -6.46
N VAL A 76 -3.80 -3.39 -6.39
CA VAL A 76 -3.08 -2.52 -7.32
C VAL A 76 -1.73 -3.13 -7.70
N MET A 77 -1.44 -3.14 -8.99
CA MET A 77 -0.12 -3.47 -9.54
C MET A 77 0.35 -2.36 -10.47
N ALA A 78 1.55 -1.82 -10.20
CA ALA A 78 2.13 -0.73 -10.96
C ALA A 78 3.36 -1.15 -11.78
N PHE A 79 3.58 -0.50 -12.91
CA PHE A 79 4.66 -0.77 -13.86
C PHE A 79 5.36 0.52 -14.28
N ALA A 80 6.67 0.46 -14.49
CA ALA A 80 7.47 1.65 -14.81
C ALA A 80 7.29 2.18 -16.24
N ASN A 81 6.84 1.34 -17.19
CA ASN A 81 6.66 1.74 -18.59
C ASN A 81 5.62 0.84 -19.32
N ASN A 82 5.45 1.09 -20.62
CA ASN A 82 4.45 0.48 -21.50
C ASN A 82 4.84 -0.89 -22.09
N ALA A 83 6.05 -1.41 -21.85
CA ALA A 83 6.48 -2.63 -22.56
C ALA A 83 5.71 -3.86 -22.07
N GLN A 84 5.44 -4.81 -22.98
CA GLN A 84 4.73 -6.04 -22.67
C GLN A 84 5.52 -6.92 -21.68
N TRP A 85 4.80 -7.63 -20.81
CA TRP A 85 5.34 -8.63 -19.87
C TRP A 85 6.53 -8.18 -19.01
N GLN A 86 6.45 -6.96 -18.46
CA GLN A 86 7.43 -6.48 -17.49
C GLN A 86 7.08 -6.89 -16.07
N PHE A 87 8.12 -7.05 -15.24
CA PHE A 87 7.94 -7.13 -13.81
C PHE A 87 7.33 -5.83 -13.27
N PRO A 88 6.45 -5.92 -12.25
CA PRO A 88 5.91 -4.73 -11.60
C PRO A 88 7.02 -3.95 -10.89
N ILE A 89 6.79 -2.66 -10.70
CA ILE A 89 7.62 -1.78 -9.87
C ILE A 89 7.03 -1.58 -8.47
N ALA A 90 5.70 -1.69 -8.33
CA ALA A 90 5.03 -1.67 -7.04
C ALA A 90 3.80 -2.60 -7.01
N VAL A 91 3.48 -3.14 -5.84
CA VAL A 91 2.19 -3.76 -5.54
C VAL A 91 1.62 -3.14 -4.27
N ILE A 92 0.31 -2.86 -4.27
CA ILE A 92 -0.37 -2.24 -3.15
C ILE A 92 -1.65 -3.03 -2.83
N GLU A 93 -1.87 -3.29 -1.54
CA GLU A 93 -3.10 -3.86 -0.98
C GLU A 93 -3.82 -2.84 -0.12
N LEU A 94 -5.16 -2.84 -0.16
CA LEU A 94 -6.03 -1.99 0.64
C LEU A 94 -7.02 -2.84 1.44
N GLU A 95 -6.60 -3.28 2.63
CA GLU A 95 -7.39 -4.22 3.45
C GLU A 95 -8.10 -3.52 4.62
N ASN A 96 -9.42 -3.64 4.64
CA ASN A 96 -10.29 -3.04 5.66
C ASN A 96 -10.79 -4.04 6.71
N ASN A 97 -10.65 -5.34 6.43
CA ASN A 97 -10.98 -6.45 7.31
C ASN A 97 -9.76 -6.86 8.13
N HIS A 98 -9.85 -6.70 9.45
CA HIS A 98 -8.77 -7.01 10.39
C HIS A 98 -8.27 -8.45 10.28
N GLU A 99 -9.14 -9.41 9.98
CA GLU A 99 -8.79 -10.83 9.86
C GLU A 99 -7.96 -11.14 8.61
N ARG A 100 -7.95 -10.24 7.62
CA ARG A 100 -7.28 -10.44 6.33
C ARG A 100 -6.01 -9.62 6.17
N ILE A 101 -5.70 -8.68 7.08
CA ILE A 101 -4.51 -7.82 6.97
C ILE A 101 -3.21 -8.66 6.93
N ALA A 102 -3.12 -9.69 7.79
CA ALA A 102 -1.98 -10.61 7.80
C ALA A 102 -1.84 -11.36 6.47
N TYR A 103 -2.97 -11.78 5.90
CA TYR A 103 -3.00 -12.40 4.57
C TYR A 103 -2.55 -11.43 3.46
N SER A 104 -3.01 -10.18 3.47
CA SER A 104 -2.58 -9.16 2.49
C SER A 104 -1.09 -8.86 2.60
N LEU A 105 -0.53 -8.77 3.82
CA LEU A 105 0.91 -8.63 4.03
C LEU A 105 1.68 -9.83 3.48
N TRP A 106 1.28 -11.05 3.85
CA TRP A 106 1.88 -12.27 3.32
C TRP A 106 1.83 -12.29 1.79
N LYS A 107 0.67 -11.94 1.20
CA LYS A 107 0.43 -11.90 -0.25
C LYS A 107 1.40 -10.95 -0.97
N VAL A 108 1.59 -9.72 -0.49
CA VAL A 108 2.55 -8.80 -1.14
C VAL A 108 3.99 -9.26 -0.99
N LEU A 109 4.35 -9.90 0.13
CA LEU A 109 5.70 -10.42 0.37
C LEU A 109 6.06 -11.58 -0.57
N CYS A 110 5.08 -12.35 -1.05
CA CYS A 110 5.29 -13.36 -2.09
C CYS A 110 5.67 -12.77 -3.46
N ILE A 111 5.51 -11.45 -3.67
CA ILE A 111 5.77 -10.83 -4.96
C ILE A 111 7.18 -10.26 -5.02
N ARG A 112 7.90 -10.61 -6.09
CA ARG A 112 9.18 -10.00 -6.44
C ARG A 112 8.94 -8.62 -7.07
N VAL A 113 9.11 -7.57 -6.27
CA VAL A 113 8.85 -6.19 -6.68
C VAL A 113 9.70 -5.22 -5.85
N PRO A 114 10.14 -4.07 -6.41
CA PRO A 114 10.87 -3.04 -5.67
C PRO A 114 10.11 -2.42 -4.50
N LEU A 115 8.79 -2.25 -4.60
CA LEU A 115 7.96 -1.61 -3.58
C LEU A 115 6.70 -2.43 -3.27
N ARG A 116 6.43 -2.66 -1.98
CA ARG A 116 5.21 -3.28 -1.47
C ARG A 116 4.57 -2.36 -0.46
N ILE A 117 3.27 -2.15 -0.55
CA ILE A 117 2.53 -1.32 0.41
C ILE A 117 1.25 -2.05 0.83
N VAL A 118 0.99 -2.12 2.12
CA VAL A 118 -0.31 -2.57 2.65
C VAL A 118 -0.95 -1.41 3.40
N PHE A 119 -2.06 -0.90 2.87
CA PHE A 119 -2.95 -0.03 3.60
C PHE A 119 -3.87 -0.88 4.46
N CYS A 120 -3.96 -0.55 5.74
CA CYS A 120 -4.93 -1.14 6.63
C CYS A 120 -5.49 -0.14 7.63
N TYR A 121 -6.56 -0.52 8.31
CA TYR A 121 -7.30 0.40 9.17
C TYR A 121 -7.56 -0.19 10.54
N CYS A 122 -7.26 0.57 11.58
CA CYS A 122 -7.65 0.27 12.94
C CYS A 122 -8.87 1.10 13.37
N ARG A 123 -9.45 0.78 14.53
CA ARG A 123 -10.56 1.55 15.10
C ARG A 123 -10.05 2.85 15.70
N SER A 124 -9.06 2.76 16.59
CA SER A 124 -8.46 3.89 17.29
C SER A 124 -6.98 4.05 16.95
N PRO A 125 -6.42 5.27 16.99
CA PRO A 125 -4.99 5.53 16.82
C PRO A 125 -4.09 4.72 17.75
N SER A 126 -4.57 4.48 18.98
CA SER A 126 -3.90 3.65 19.99
C SER A 126 -3.65 2.22 19.51
N ASP A 127 -4.49 1.71 18.63
CA ASP A 127 -4.46 0.32 18.18
C ASP A 127 -3.43 0.10 17.05
N ARG A 128 -2.85 1.19 16.51
CA ARG A 128 -1.90 1.09 15.39
C ARG A 128 -0.66 0.28 15.76
N ILE A 129 -0.10 0.51 16.95
CA ILE A 129 1.07 -0.23 17.44
C ILE A 129 0.74 -1.72 17.57
N TYR A 130 -0.40 -2.04 18.19
CA TYR A 130 -0.85 -3.42 18.34
C TYR A 130 -1.05 -4.12 16.98
N ALA A 131 -1.61 -3.42 15.99
CA ALA A 131 -1.78 -3.96 14.64
C ALA A 131 -0.42 -4.33 14.00
N ILE A 132 0.58 -3.44 14.13
CA ILE A 132 1.93 -3.68 13.60
C ILE A 132 2.65 -4.81 14.33
N GLU A 133 2.57 -4.85 15.67
CA GLU A 133 3.15 -5.93 16.46
C GLU A 133 2.53 -7.28 16.10
N ASN A 134 1.21 -7.33 15.93
CA ASN A 134 0.51 -8.54 15.51
C ASN A 134 0.96 -9.00 14.12
N LEU A 135 1.11 -8.09 13.15
CA LEU A 135 1.63 -8.43 11.82
C LEU A 135 3.07 -8.95 11.88
N GLY A 136 3.94 -8.32 12.68
CA GLY A 136 5.29 -8.79 12.92
C GLY A 136 5.30 -10.22 13.49
N ASN A 137 4.47 -10.47 14.51
CA ASN A 137 4.40 -11.77 15.18
C ASN A 137 3.80 -12.89 14.32
N SER A 138 2.78 -12.57 13.51
CA SER A 138 2.02 -13.57 12.74
C SER A 138 2.57 -13.84 11.35
N VAL A 139 3.25 -12.87 10.73
CA VAL A 139 3.73 -12.98 9.33
C VAL A 139 5.24 -12.99 9.25
N ILE A 140 5.94 -12.09 9.96
CA ILE A 140 7.39 -11.89 9.78
C ILE A 140 8.23 -12.82 10.66
N LYS A 141 7.89 -12.94 11.94
CA LYS A 141 8.63 -13.80 12.90
C LYS A 141 8.57 -15.30 12.53
N PRO A 142 7.48 -15.85 11.99
CA PRO A 142 7.44 -17.24 11.58
C PRO A 142 8.29 -17.56 10.34
N MET A 143 8.71 -16.55 9.56
CA MET A 143 9.58 -16.76 8.40
C MET A 143 10.97 -17.21 8.85
N SER A 144 11.58 -18.08 8.04
CA SER A 144 12.99 -18.39 8.21
C SER A 144 13.84 -17.14 7.96
N ILE A 145 15.05 -17.12 8.54
CA ILE A 145 16.01 -16.03 8.28
C ILE A 145 16.31 -15.91 6.78
N ALA A 146 16.43 -17.05 6.09
CA ALA A 146 16.70 -17.08 4.65
C ALA A 146 15.56 -16.44 3.84
N ASP A 147 14.30 -16.80 4.13
CA ASP A 147 13.14 -16.23 3.43
C ASP A 147 13.02 -14.72 3.67
N ARG A 148 13.27 -14.29 4.92
CA ARG A 148 13.20 -12.88 5.27
C ARG A 148 14.29 -12.03 4.59
N ILE A 149 15.52 -12.53 4.52
CA ILE A 149 16.62 -11.85 3.80
C ILE A 149 16.36 -11.85 2.29
N ALA A 150 15.65 -12.84 1.76
CA ALA A 150 15.26 -12.90 0.34
C ALA A 150 14.19 -11.85 -0.04
N ILE A 151 13.53 -11.20 0.94
CA ILE A 151 12.65 -10.06 0.68
C ILE A 151 13.50 -8.88 0.20
N SER A 152 13.60 -8.73 -1.11
CA SER A 152 14.29 -7.60 -1.75
C SER A 152 13.35 -6.41 -1.94
N GLY A 153 13.86 -5.19 -1.85
CA GLY A 153 13.07 -3.96 -2.02
C GLY A 153 12.39 -3.51 -0.72
N GLU A 154 11.61 -2.44 -0.81
CA GLU A 154 11.01 -1.76 0.34
C GLU A 154 9.58 -2.29 0.60
N THR A 155 9.23 -2.49 1.88
CA THR A 155 7.89 -2.96 2.28
C THR A 155 7.33 -2.05 3.36
N LEU A 156 6.23 -1.39 3.03
CA LEU A 156 5.52 -0.48 3.92
C LEU A 156 4.21 -1.08 4.40
N VAL A 157 3.87 -0.82 5.67
CA VAL A 157 2.53 -0.97 6.21
C VAL A 157 2.03 0.41 6.63
N VAL A 158 0.85 0.78 6.15
CA VAL A 158 0.25 2.10 6.33
C VAL A 158 -1.04 1.95 7.10
N VAL A 159 -1.07 2.44 8.34
CA VAL A 159 -2.22 2.24 9.24
C VAL A 159 -3.01 3.53 9.40
N GLY A 160 -4.20 3.55 8.80
CA GLY A 160 -5.22 4.59 9.02
C GLY A 160 -6.09 4.30 10.24
N SER A 161 -6.77 5.32 10.76
CA SER A 161 -7.72 5.17 11.88
C SER A 161 -9.12 5.59 11.44
N LYS A 162 -10.11 4.69 11.54
CA LYS A 162 -11.49 4.97 11.11
C LYS A 162 -12.15 6.09 11.93
N ASN A 163 -11.76 6.25 13.19
CA ASN A 163 -12.31 7.28 14.08
C ASN A 163 -11.69 8.67 13.85
N GLU A 164 -10.68 8.79 12.98
CA GLU A 164 -9.93 10.03 12.73
C GLU A 164 -10.19 10.64 11.34
N LEU A 165 -11.28 10.29 10.67
CA LEU A 165 -11.61 10.88 9.36
C LEU A 165 -11.68 12.41 9.39
N ALA A 166 -12.00 13.02 10.55
CA ALA A 166 -12.03 14.47 10.72
C ALA A 166 -10.67 15.14 10.46
N ILE A 167 -9.56 14.51 10.87
CA ILE A 167 -8.20 15.05 10.73
C ILE A 167 -7.55 14.69 9.39
N PHE A 168 -8.21 13.89 8.55
CA PHE A 168 -7.71 13.56 7.22
C PHE A 168 -7.40 14.84 6.40
N PRO A 169 -6.34 14.88 5.59
CA PRO A 169 -5.33 13.85 5.38
C PRO A 169 -4.21 13.84 6.43
N THR A 170 -4.03 14.95 7.17
CA THR A 170 -2.89 15.16 8.06
C THR A 170 -2.93 14.28 9.30
N GLY A 171 -1.90 13.46 9.50
CA GLY A 171 -1.77 12.58 10.67
C GLY A 171 -2.71 11.37 10.68
N PHE A 172 -3.58 11.23 9.68
CA PHE A 172 -4.50 10.10 9.53
C PHE A 172 -3.76 8.78 9.30
N PHE A 173 -2.74 8.81 8.43
CA PHE A 173 -1.88 7.67 8.19
C PHE A 173 -0.62 7.73 9.05
N LYS A 174 -0.21 6.56 9.54
CA LYS A 174 1.12 6.32 10.08
C LYS A 174 1.77 5.23 9.24
N TRP A 175 3.07 5.35 9.04
CA TRP A 175 3.84 4.54 8.10
C TRP A 175 4.88 3.73 8.87
N TRP A 176 4.96 2.45 8.55
CA TRP A 176 5.99 1.56 9.07
C TRP A 176 6.69 0.86 7.92
N GLU A 177 8.01 0.75 8.01
CA GLU A 177 8.83 -0.01 7.09
C GLU A 177 9.34 -1.29 7.74
N LEU A 178 9.31 -2.39 7.00
CA LEU A 178 9.91 -3.65 7.43
C LEU A 178 11.43 -3.59 7.27
N ASP A 179 12.15 -3.67 8.39
CA ASP A 179 13.56 -3.99 8.41
C ASP A 179 13.72 -5.52 8.34
N THR A 180 14.16 -6.01 7.18
CA THR A 180 14.34 -7.45 6.92
C THR A 180 15.49 -8.05 7.71
N ASN A 181 16.47 -7.26 8.15
CA ASN A 181 17.59 -7.75 8.94
C ASN A 181 17.13 -8.07 10.37
N THR A 182 16.32 -7.20 10.96
CA THR A 182 15.81 -7.39 12.33
C THR A 182 14.48 -8.14 12.37
N GLY A 183 13.74 -8.19 11.26
CA GLY A 183 12.38 -8.73 11.21
C GLY A 183 11.38 -7.89 12.00
N THR A 184 11.63 -6.58 12.09
CA THR A 184 10.79 -5.64 12.84
C THR A 184 10.29 -4.51 11.94
N PHE A 185 9.15 -3.95 12.31
CA PHE A 185 8.60 -2.77 11.66
C PHE A 185 9.08 -1.52 12.41
N GLN A 186 9.68 -0.58 11.68
CA GLN A 186 10.16 0.71 12.20
C GLN A 186 9.32 1.84 11.64
N ILE A 187 9.20 2.96 12.36
CA ILE A 187 8.51 4.15 11.84
C ILE A 187 9.29 4.70 10.63
N PHE A 188 8.57 4.96 9.54
CA PHE A 188 9.10 5.42 8.24
C PHE A 188 9.10 6.95 8.06
#